data_AF-A0A951RGX4-F1
#
_entry.id   AF-A0A951RGX4-F1
#
_cell.length_a   1.000
_cell.length_b   1.000
_cell.length_c   1.000
_cell.angle_alpha   90.00
_cell.angle_beta   90.00
_cell.angle_gamma   90.00
#
_symmetry.space_group_name_H-M   'P 1'
#
loop_
_entity.id
_entity.type
_entity.pdbx_description
1 polymer ?
#
loop_
_entity_poly.entity_id
_entity_poly.type
_entity_poly.pdbx_seq_one_letter_code
_entity_poly.pdbx_strand_id
1 'polypeptide(L)'
;TSGMAYKLYGRVGDSPIIGAGMYCDNEVGGAVATGTGELVMKTLGTFLIVELMRNGANPQEAVTEAVHRIIKKTPDYKDHQVGFLAVDKAGNYGAYSVQPGFNFALHDKNENRIIDALSYIQQG
;
A
#
# COMPACT_ATOMS: atom_id res chain seq x y z
N THR A 1 10.99 4.61 -8.43
CA THR A 1 11.28 5.72 -7.50
C THR A 1 12.76 6.07 -7.53
N SER A 2 13.14 7.31 -7.20
CA SER A 2 14.53 7.68 -6.84
C SER A 2 14.87 7.33 -5.38
N GLY A 3 13.86 6.98 -4.57
CA GLY A 3 13.98 6.60 -3.16
C GLY A 3 13.91 7.81 -2.22
N MET A 4 14.28 7.58 -0.96
CA MET A 4 14.31 8.64 0.07
C MET A 4 15.37 9.70 -0.27
N ALA A 5 15.03 10.97 -0.06
CA ALA A 5 15.98 12.08 -0.25
C ALA A 5 17.18 11.94 0.69
N TYR A 6 18.38 12.31 0.21
CA TYR A 6 19.64 12.27 0.97
C TYR A 6 19.98 10.91 1.60
N LYS A 7 19.43 9.82 1.04
CA LYS A 7 19.72 8.46 1.49
C LYS A 7 21.21 8.16 1.42
N LEU A 8 21.68 7.30 2.32
CA LEU A 8 23.02 6.74 2.26
C LEU A 8 23.26 6.08 0.90
N TYR A 9 24.50 6.18 0.41
CA TYR A 9 24.91 5.50 -0.81
C TYR A 9 24.63 3.98 -0.70
N GLY A 10 24.04 3.41 -1.74
CA GLY A 10 23.64 2.00 -1.77
C GLY A 10 22.30 1.68 -1.08
N ARG A 11 21.61 2.65 -0.44
CA ARG A 11 20.28 2.39 0.15
C ARG A 11 19.24 2.04 -0.92
N VAL A 12 18.59 0.88 -0.73
CA VAL A 12 17.46 0.39 -1.52
C VAL A 12 16.19 0.39 -0.66
N GLY A 13 15.09 0.88 -1.23
CA GLY A 13 13.77 0.86 -0.59
C GLY A 13 12.91 -0.30 -1.07
N ASP A 14 11.60 -0.22 -0.83
CA ASP A 14 10.61 -1.23 -1.18
C ASP A 14 10.31 -1.33 -2.68
N SER A 15 10.36 -0.20 -3.41
CA SER A 15 9.84 -0.14 -4.79
C SER A 15 10.43 -1.15 -5.79
N PRO A 16 11.73 -1.54 -5.75
CA PRO A 16 12.26 -2.56 -6.65
C PRO A 16 12.13 -4.00 -6.11
N ILE A 17 11.48 -4.21 -4.97
CA ILE A 17 11.41 -5.51 -4.30
C ILE A 17 10.01 -6.11 -4.46
N ILE A 18 9.94 -7.23 -5.17
CA ILE A 18 8.70 -7.99 -5.38
C ILE A 18 8.16 -8.46 -4.02
N GLY A 19 6.87 -8.24 -3.78
CA GLY A 19 6.20 -8.54 -2.52
C GLY A 19 6.30 -7.44 -1.46
N ALA A 20 7.23 -6.48 -1.62
CA ALA A 20 7.28 -5.28 -0.80
C ALA A 20 6.56 -4.13 -1.51
N GLY A 21 7.20 -3.47 -2.48
CA GLY A 21 6.66 -2.31 -3.17
C GLY A 21 5.57 -2.63 -4.20
N MET A 22 5.60 -3.85 -4.76
CA MET A 22 4.56 -4.33 -5.67
C MET A 22 4.45 -5.85 -5.65
N TYR A 23 3.24 -6.36 -5.88
CA TYR A 23 2.99 -7.78 -6.12
C TYR A 23 1.76 -7.95 -7.01
N CYS A 24 1.77 -8.96 -7.89
CA CYS A 24 0.67 -9.25 -8.79
C CYS A 24 0.55 -10.76 -8.99
N ASP A 25 -0.66 -11.27 -8.88
CA ASP A 25 -1.04 -12.61 -9.27
C ASP A 25 -2.31 -12.53 -10.13
N ASN A 26 -2.24 -13.04 -11.36
CA ASN A 26 -3.35 -12.97 -12.30
C ASN A 26 -4.57 -13.81 -11.88
N GLU A 27 -4.44 -14.75 -10.94
CA GLU A 27 -5.58 -15.48 -10.40
C GLU A 27 -6.31 -14.70 -9.29
N VAL A 28 -5.71 -13.61 -8.79
CA VAL A 28 -6.21 -12.87 -7.62
C VAL A 28 -6.37 -11.37 -7.90
N GLY A 29 -5.27 -10.68 -8.17
CA GLY A 29 -5.18 -9.22 -8.23
C GLY A 29 -3.76 -8.70 -8.08
N GLY A 30 -3.63 -7.39 -7.92
CA GLY A 30 -2.34 -6.71 -7.74
C GLY A 30 -2.41 -5.62 -6.68
N ALA A 31 -1.27 -5.36 -6.05
CA ALA A 31 -1.11 -4.31 -5.05
C ALA A 31 0.21 -3.56 -5.23
N VAL A 32 0.21 -2.28 -4.88
CA VAL A 32 1.38 -1.40 -4.87
C VAL A 32 1.45 -0.61 -3.57
N ALA A 33 2.66 -0.18 -3.20
CA ALA A 33 2.93 0.58 -1.99
C ALA A 33 3.56 1.94 -2.27
N THR A 34 3.42 2.85 -1.31
CA THR A 34 4.15 4.12 -1.25
C THR A 34 4.48 4.48 0.20
N GLY A 35 5.42 5.41 0.40
CA GLY A 35 5.81 5.93 1.72
C GLY A 35 7.18 5.42 2.19
N THR A 36 7.30 5.17 3.50
CA THR A 36 8.54 4.73 4.15
C THR A 36 8.85 3.28 3.77
N GLY A 37 9.70 3.10 2.76
CA GLY A 37 10.02 1.79 2.21
C GLY A 37 10.55 0.76 3.21
N GLU A 38 11.27 1.18 4.25
CA GLU A 38 11.71 0.29 5.34
C GLU A 38 10.54 -0.39 6.06
N LEU A 39 9.42 0.30 6.24
CA LEU A 39 8.24 -0.26 6.90
C LEU A 39 7.48 -1.21 5.98
N VAL A 40 7.41 -0.90 4.68
CA VAL A 40 6.81 -1.77 3.66
C VAL A 40 7.61 -3.08 3.52
N MET A 41 8.94 -3.00 3.50
CA MET A 41 9.81 -4.19 3.42
C MET A 41 9.72 -5.08 4.65
N LYS A 42 9.58 -4.51 5.86
CA LYS A 42 9.44 -5.27 7.11
C LYS A 42 8.20 -6.17 7.15
N THR A 43 7.17 -5.86 6.37
CA THR A 43 5.90 -6.60 6.37
C THR A 43 5.60 -7.34 5.09
N LEU A 44 6.38 -7.12 4.01
CA LEU A 44 6.05 -7.59 2.65
C LEU A 44 4.60 -7.25 2.30
N GLY A 45 4.26 -5.97 2.46
CA GLY A 45 2.87 -5.51 2.48
C GLY A 45 2.07 -5.87 1.23
N THR A 46 2.64 -5.72 0.02
CA THR A 46 1.90 -6.02 -1.22
C THR A 46 1.70 -7.51 -1.44
N PHE A 47 2.66 -8.36 -1.07
CA PHE A 47 2.47 -9.82 -1.05
C PHE A 47 1.35 -10.20 -0.08
N LEU A 48 1.39 -9.66 1.15
CA LEU A 48 0.35 -9.90 2.16
C LEU A 48 -1.04 -9.50 1.65
N ILE A 49 -1.17 -8.34 1.00
CA ILE A 49 -2.45 -7.85 0.48
C ILE A 49 -3.02 -8.83 -0.54
N VAL A 50 -2.20 -9.30 -1.49
CA VAL A 50 -2.65 -10.27 -2.50
C VAL A 50 -3.01 -11.61 -1.85
N GLU A 51 -2.28 -12.07 -0.84
CA GLU A 51 -2.65 -13.29 -0.11
C GLU A 51 -3.91 -13.13 0.75
N LEU A 52 -4.17 -11.95 1.31
CA LEU A 52 -5.45 -11.66 1.98
C LEU A 52 -6.61 -11.71 0.98
N MET A 53 -6.44 -11.13 -0.21
CA MET A 53 -7.43 -11.22 -1.29
C MET A 53 -7.63 -12.67 -1.76
N ARG A 54 -6.55 -13.45 -1.87
CA ARG A 54 -6.63 -14.89 -2.18
C ARG A 54 -7.49 -15.65 -1.16
N ASN A 55 -7.42 -15.23 0.10
CA ASN A 55 -8.20 -15.81 1.20
C ASN A 55 -9.61 -15.18 1.36
N GLY A 56 -10.08 -14.41 0.37
CA GLY A 56 -11.46 -13.94 0.28
C GLY A 56 -11.71 -12.53 0.79
N ALA A 57 -10.69 -11.79 1.23
CA ALA A 57 -10.84 -10.37 1.54
C ALA A 57 -11.09 -9.56 0.26
N ASN A 58 -11.94 -8.54 0.32
CA ASN A 58 -11.99 -7.56 -0.77
C ASN A 58 -10.73 -6.65 -0.73
N PRO A 59 -10.41 -5.92 -1.81
CA PRO A 59 -9.22 -5.07 -1.86
C PRO A 59 -9.10 -4.08 -0.71
N GLN A 60 -10.22 -3.45 -0.30
CA GLN A 60 -10.22 -2.45 0.78
C GLN A 60 -9.91 -3.08 2.14
N GLU A 61 -10.49 -4.23 2.44
CA GLU A 61 -10.19 -5.01 3.66
C GLU A 61 -8.71 -5.42 3.70
N ALA A 62 -8.19 -5.90 2.58
CA ALA A 62 -6.81 -6.38 2.46
C ALA A 62 -5.78 -5.26 2.70
N VAL A 63 -5.96 -4.09 2.07
CA VAL A 63 -5.05 -2.94 2.31
C VAL A 63 -5.16 -2.40 3.75
N THR A 64 -6.34 -2.47 4.36
CA THR A 64 -6.58 -2.00 5.73
C THR A 64 -5.83 -2.88 6.74
N GLU A 65 -5.94 -4.22 6.62
CA GLU A 65 -5.20 -5.16 7.47
C GLU A 65 -3.68 -5.03 7.27
N ALA A 66 -3.21 -4.79 6.05
CA ALA A 66 -1.78 -4.58 5.80
C ALA A 66 -1.22 -3.34 6.52
N VAL A 67 -1.96 -2.23 6.52
CA VAL A 67 -1.61 -1.02 7.30
C VAL A 67 -1.64 -1.31 8.80
N HIS A 68 -2.68 -1.98 9.31
CA HIS A 68 -2.76 -2.36 10.72
C HIS A 68 -1.57 -3.22 11.16
N ARG A 69 -1.09 -4.12 10.30
CA ARG A 69 0.09 -4.94 10.58
C ARG A 69 1.37 -4.11 10.69
N ILE A 70 1.51 -3.05 9.89
CA ILE A 70 2.63 -2.11 10.02
C ILE A 70 2.55 -1.37 11.34
N ILE A 71 1.38 -0.82 11.70
CA ILE A 71 1.16 -0.07 12.94
C ILE A 71 1.47 -0.94 14.16
N LYS A 72 0.96 -2.18 14.18
CA LYS A 72 1.22 -3.13 15.29
C LYS A 72 2.71 -3.44 15.49
N LYS A 73 3.53 -3.33 14.43
CA LYS A 73 4.97 -3.61 14.46
C LYS A 73 5.85 -2.37 14.58
N THR A 74 5.28 -1.17 14.58
CA THR A 74 6.02 0.09 14.47
C THR A 74 5.54 1.06 15.56
N PRO A 75 6.20 1.11 16.73
CA PRO A 75 5.78 1.98 17.83
C PRO A 75 5.73 3.48 17.46
N ASP A 76 6.63 3.89 16.57
CA ASP A 76 6.79 5.25 16.04
C ASP A 76 6.01 5.48 14.73
N TYR A 77 4.97 4.67 14.43
CA TYR A 77 4.23 4.75 13.17
C TYR A 77 3.68 6.15 12.83
N LYS A 78 3.46 7.00 13.84
CA LYS A 78 3.00 8.39 13.66
C LYS A 78 4.02 9.28 12.95
N ASP A 79 5.30 8.93 12.93
CA ASP A 79 6.33 9.70 12.25
C ASP A 79 6.53 9.26 10.79
N HIS A 80 5.79 8.24 10.35
CA HIS A 80 5.94 7.61 9.04
C HIS A 80 4.63 7.63 8.26
N GLN A 81 4.76 7.64 6.94
CA GLN A 81 3.64 7.41 6.03
C GLN A 81 3.84 6.08 5.33
N VAL A 82 2.77 5.28 5.24
CA VAL A 82 2.68 4.14 4.33
C VAL A 82 1.27 4.12 3.76
N GLY A 83 1.16 3.99 2.45
CA GLY A 83 -0.10 3.80 1.74
C GLY A 83 -0.03 2.59 0.82
N PHE A 84 -1.14 1.87 0.73
CA PHE A 84 -1.31 0.80 -0.25
C PHE A 84 -2.51 1.09 -1.16
N LEU A 85 -2.41 0.62 -2.40
CA LEU A 85 -3.50 0.57 -3.37
C LEU A 85 -3.53 -0.85 -3.95
N ALA A 86 -4.71 -1.43 -4.03
CA ALA A 86 -4.93 -2.76 -4.57
C ALA A 86 -6.09 -2.79 -5.55
N VAL A 87 -6.05 -3.75 -6.47
CA VAL A 87 -7.11 -4.07 -7.42
C VAL A 87 -7.24 -5.60 -7.54
N ASP A 88 -8.47 -6.12 -7.59
CA ASP A 88 -8.73 -7.53 -7.82
C ASP A 88 -9.05 -7.84 -9.30
N LYS A 89 -9.22 -9.14 -9.61
CA LYS A 89 -9.57 -9.61 -10.96
C LYS A 89 -10.91 -9.11 -11.50
N ALA A 90 -11.83 -8.74 -10.61
CA ALA A 90 -13.13 -8.19 -10.98
C ALA A 90 -13.08 -6.66 -11.19
N GLY A 91 -11.93 -6.02 -10.93
CA GLY A 91 -11.74 -4.60 -11.04
C GLY A 91 -12.21 -3.81 -9.80
N ASN A 92 -12.54 -4.49 -8.70
CA ASN A 92 -12.73 -3.80 -7.43
C ASN A 92 -11.37 -3.29 -6.96
N TYR A 93 -11.36 -2.16 -6.25
CA TYR A 93 -10.14 -1.54 -5.76
C TYR A 93 -10.29 -1.09 -4.31
N GLY A 94 -9.16 -0.87 -3.66
CA GLY A 94 -9.11 -0.38 -2.28
C GLY A 94 -7.80 0.34 -2.01
N ALA A 95 -7.87 1.39 -1.21
CA ALA A 95 -6.70 2.15 -0.78
C ALA A 95 -6.80 2.51 0.70
N TYR A 96 -5.68 2.43 1.40
CA TYR A 96 -5.61 2.79 2.82
C TYR A 96 -4.20 3.23 3.20
N SER A 97 -4.08 4.19 4.11
CA SER A 97 -2.80 4.71 4.58
C SER A 97 -2.70 4.86 6.09
N VAL A 98 -1.48 5.01 6.60
CA VAL A 98 -1.22 5.29 8.02
C VAL A 98 -1.69 6.71 8.37
N GLN A 99 -1.19 7.70 7.62
CA GLN A 99 -1.49 9.11 7.81
C GLN A 99 -2.49 9.61 6.75
N PRO A 100 -3.31 10.63 7.04
CA PRO A 100 -4.20 11.23 6.06
C PRO A 100 -3.42 11.96 4.94
N GLY A 101 -4.10 12.29 3.85
CA GLY A 101 -3.53 13.04 2.72
C GLY A 101 -2.92 12.17 1.61
N PHE A 102 -3.03 10.85 1.70
CA PHE A 102 -2.73 9.97 0.57
C PHE A 102 -3.93 9.93 -0.40
N ASN A 103 -3.68 10.17 -1.67
CA ASN A 103 -4.66 10.02 -2.74
C ASN A 103 -4.09 9.22 -3.91
N PHE A 104 -4.98 8.73 -4.76
CA PHE A 104 -4.62 7.97 -5.96
C PHE A 104 -5.51 8.38 -7.14
N ALA A 105 -4.99 8.20 -8.35
CA ALA A 105 -5.75 8.39 -9.58
C ALA A 105 -6.41 7.07 -9.98
N LEU A 106 -7.71 7.11 -10.26
CA LEU A 106 -8.46 6.00 -10.82
C LEU A 106 -8.94 6.38 -12.23
N HIS A 107 -8.60 5.53 -13.19
CA HIS A 107 -9.12 5.61 -14.54
C HIS A 107 -9.94 4.36 -14.86
N ASP A 108 -11.25 4.53 -15.06
CA ASP A 108 -12.17 3.48 -15.47
C ASP A 108 -13.19 4.04 -16.46
N LYS A 109 -13.61 3.23 -17.45
CA LYS A 109 -14.69 3.59 -18.40
C LYS A 109 -14.53 4.97 -19.08
N ASN A 110 -13.29 5.37 -19.39
CA ASN A 110 -12.91 6.68 -19.94
C ASN A 110 -13.07 7.89 -19.00
N GLU A 111 -13.31 7.67 -17.72
CA GLU A 111 -13.32 8.70 -16.69
C GLU A 111 -12.02 8.68 -15.89
N ASN A 112 -11.53 9.83 -15.47
CA ASN A 112 -10.37 9.94 -14.60
C ASN A 112 -10.73 10.78 -13.37
N ARG A 113 -10.46 10.25 -12.18
CA ARG A 113 -10.73 10.92 -10.91
C ARG A 113 -9.60 10.72 -9.92
N ILE A 114 -9.35 11.73 -9.11
CA ILE A 114 -8.50 11.62 -7.92
C ILE A 114 -9.39 11.24 -6.75
N ILE A 115 -8.99 10.21 -6.00
CA ILE A 115 -9.73 9.70 -4.84
C ILE A 115 -8.81 9.80 -3.62
N ASP A 116 -9.32 10.44 -2.56
CA ASP A 116 -8.66 10.45 -1.26
C ASP A 116 -8.85 9.10 -0.56
N ALA A 117 -7.75 8.47 -0.18
CA ALA A 117 -7.79 7.21 0.54
C ALA A 117 -8.19 7.43 2.00
N LEU A 118 -8.88 6.45 2.57
CA LEU A 118 -9.07 6.40 4.03
C LEU A 118 -7.72 6.18 4.72
N SER A 119 -7.63 6.58 5.98
CA SER A 119 -6.41 6.45 6.78
C SER A 119 -6.70 6.01 8.20
N TYR A 120 -5.70 5.42 8.85
CA TYR A 120 -5.79 4.99 10.24
C TYR A 120 -5.85 6.18 11.21
N ILE A 121 -4.96 7.15 11.02
CA ILE A 121 -5.00 8.41 11.77
C ILE A 121 -6.02 9.32 11.09
N GLN A 122 -7.04 9.75 11.85
CA GLN A 122 -8.05 10.67 11.33
C GLN A 122 -7.55 12.11 11.36
N GLN A 123 -7.93 12.93 10.37
CA GLN A 123 -7.74 14.38 10.43
C GLN A 123 -8.58 14.92 11.60
N GLY A 124 -7.93 15.72 12.46
CA GLY A 124 -8.61 16.44 13.55
C GLY A 124 -9.39 17.65 13.06
#